data_AF-A0A2E9D9C4-F1
#
_entry.id   AF-A0A2E9D9C4-F1
#
_cell.length_a   1.000
_cell.length_b   1.000
_cell.length_c   1.000
_cell.angle_alpha   90.00
_cell.angle_beta   90.00
_cell.angle_gamma   90.00
#
_symmetry.space_group_name_H-M   'P 1'
#
loop_
_entity.id
_entity.type
_entity.pdbx_description
1 polymer ?
#
loop_
_entity_poly.entity_id
_entity_poly.type
_entity_poly.pdbx_seq_one_letter_code
_entity_poly.pdbx_strand_id
1 'polypeptide(L)' 'MSSNSWYLLMIFSILFAVAAFVFGTTIFGYESDQQAREVGIFIGLWAPTFGSLGLRVQFNDLNNAKGIKK' A
#
# COMPACT_ATOMS: atom_id res chain seq x y z
N MET A 1 -11.79 -10.34 -8.75
CA MET A 1 -11.14 -9.07 -9.14
C MET A 1 -9.93 -9.44 -9.99
N SER A 2 -9.71 -8.82 -11.15
CA SER A 2 -8.50 -9.06 -11.93
C SER A 2 -7.27 -8.61 -11.12
N SER A 3 -6.17 -9.36 -11.18
CA SER A 3 -4.91 -9.02 -10.51
C SER A 3 -4.48 -7.56 -10.78
N ASN A 4 -4.66 -7.10 -12.02
CA ASN A 4 -4.38 -5.72 -12.42
C ASN A 4 -5.19 -4.68 -11.64
N SER A 5 -6.48 -4.91 -11.38
CA SER A 5 -7.29 -3.98 -10.57
C SER A 5 -6.86 -3.96 -9.11
N TRP A 6 -6.38 -5.08 -8.59
CA TRP A 6 -5.88 -5.17 -7.21
C TRP A 6 -4.54 -4.43 -7.06
N TYR A 7 -3.61 -4.60 -8.01
CA TYR A 7 -2.36 -3.83 -8.04
C TYR A 7 -2.61 -2.33 -8.18
N LEU A 8 -3.54 -1.93 -9.05
CA LEU A 8 -3.94 -0.52 -9.19
C LEU A 8 -4.46 0.06 -7.88
N LEU A 9 -5.34 -0.66 -7.17
CA LEU A 9 -5.86 -0.25 -5.86
C LEU A 9 -4.73 -0.12 -4.81
N MET A 10 -3.79 -1.06 -4.80
CA MET A 10 -2.64 -1.01 -3.90
C MET A 10 -1.73 0.19 -4.17
N ILE A 11 -1.39 0.42 -5.45
CA ILE A 11 -0.59 1.57 -5.86
C ILE A 11 -1.32 2.87 -5.47
N PHE A 12 -2.63 2.94 -5.70
CA PHE A 12 -3.42 4.12 -5.33
C PHE A 12 -3.44 4.36 -3.81
N SER A 13 -3.62 3.31 -3.00
CA SER A 13 -3.57 3.41 -1.54
C SER A 13 -2.20 3.85 -1.02
N ILE A 14 -1.11 3.36 -1.61
CA ILE A 14 0.25 3.77 -1.23
C ILE A 14 0.49 5.23 -1.62
N LEU A 15 0.14 5.63 -2.85
CA LEU A 15 0.26 7.01 -3.30
C LEU A 15 -0.59 7.96 -2.45
N PHE A 16 -1.80 7.56 -2.09
CA PHE A 16 -2.68 8.33 -1.22
C PHE A 16 -2.10 8.49 0.19
N ALA A 17 -1.53 7.41 0.77
CA ALA A 17 -0.87 7.47 2.06
C ALA A 17 0.37 8.38 2.05
N VAL A 18 1.19 8.29 0.99
CA VAL A 18 2.36 9.16 0.82
C VAL A 18 1.94 10.62 0.63
N ALA A 19 0.90 10.89 -0.18
CA ALA A 19 0.36 12.23 -0.35
C ALA A 19 -0.21 12.78 0.96
N ALA A 20 -0.95 11.98 1.74
CA ALA A 20 -1.44 12.37 3.04
C ALA A 20 -0.32 12.63 4.06
N PHE A 21 0.81 11.93 3.97
CA PHE A 21 1.99 12.20 4.78
C PHE A 21 2.71 13.48 4.38
N VAL A 22 2.99 13.65 3.08
CA VAL A 22 3.73 14.81 2.56
C VAL A 22 2.92 16.10 2.69
N PHE A 23 1.63 16.05 2.39
CA PHE A 23 0.74 17.20 2.45
C PHE A 23 -0.03 17.29 3.77
N GLY A 24 0.15 16.35 4.70
CA GLY A 24 -0.64 16.33 5.93
C GLY A 24 -0.35 17.48 6.86
N THR A 25 0.89 17.97 6.88
CA THR A 25 1.24 19.20 7.61
C THR A 25 0.55 20.44 7.03
N THR A 26 0.30 20.45 5.71
CA THR A 26 -0.31 21.59 5.00
C THR A 26 -1.84 21.52 4.94
N ILE A 27 -2.42 20.33 4.85
CA ILE A 27 -3.86 20.10 4.64
C ILE A 27 -4.57 19.68 5.95
N PHE A 28 -3.91 18.90 6.81
CA PHE A 28 -4.49 18.37 8.05
C PHE A 28 -4.03 19.12 9.32
N GLY A 29 -3.16 20.13 9.18
CA GLY A 29 -2.81 21.04 10.27
C GLY A 29 -2.05 20.38 11.42
N TYR A 30 -1.06 19.52 11.13
CA TYR A 30 -0.19 18.98 12.17
C TYR A 30 0.53 20.13 12.90
N GLU A 31 0.32 20.26 14.22
CA GLU A 31 0.88 21.34 15.04
C GLU A 31 2.38 21.17 15.32
N SER A 32 2.96 19.98 15.05
CA SER A 32 4.37 19.70 15.30
C SER A 32 4.99 18.72 14.30
N ASP A 33 6.30 18.86 14.06
CA ASP A 33 7.12 17.91 13.28
C ASP A 33 7.05 16.48 13.83
N GLN A 34 6.73 16.34 15.12
CA GLN A 34 6.58 15.06 15.80
C GLN A 34 5.37 14.27 15.28
N GLN A 35 4.24 14.93 15.05
CA GLN A 35 3.04 14.31 14.50
C GLN A 35 3.23 13.83 13.06
N ALA A 36 3.92 14.64 12.23
CA ALA A 36 4.29 14.21 10.89
C ALA A 36 5.17 12.95 10.96
N ARG A 37 6.20 12.95 11.82
CA ARG A 37 7.10 11.80 12.01
C ARG A 37 6.37 10.54 12.44
N GLU A 38 5.40 10.62 13.35
CA GLU A 38 4.60 9.47 13.80
C GLU A 38 3.78 8.85 12.66
N VAL A 39 3.17 9.67 11.81
CA VAL A 39 2.41 9.22 10.63
C VAL A 39 3.35 8.55 9.62
N GLY A 40 4.54 9.11 9.41
CA GLY A 40 5.56 8.51 8.54
C GLY A 40 6.06 7.16 9.05
N ILE A 41 6.28 7.04 10.36
CA ILE A 41 6.62 5.77 11.00
C ILE A 41 5.49 4.77 10.81
N PHE A 42 4.23 5.17 11.01
CA PHE A 42 3.06 4.32 10.80
C PHE A 42 3.03 3.78 9.37
N ILE A 43 3.09 4.66 8.36
CA ILE A 43 3.06 4.25 6.95
C ILE A 43 4.24 3.32 6.61
N GLY A 44 5.44 3.64 7.09
CA GLY A 44 6.62 2.79 6.92
C GLY A 44 6.47 1.41 7.55
N LEU A 45 5.85 1.32 8.73
CA LEU A 45 5.61 0.06 9.45
C LEU A 45 4.59 -0.85 8.72
N TRP A 46 3.67 -0.26 7.96
CA TRP A 46 2.69 -1.00 7.17
C TRP A 46 3.21 -1.44 5.80
N ALA A 47 4.31 -0.87 5.30
CA ALA A 47 4.88 -1.23 3.99
C ALA A 47 5.20 -2.74 3.82
N PRO A 48 5.78 -3.45 4.82
CA PRO A 48 6.00 -4.90 4.73
C PRO A 48 4.68 -5.70 4.63
N THR A 49 3.63 -5.25 5.32
CA THR A 49 2.30 -5.87 5.26
C THR A 49 1.70 -5.73 3.86
N PHE A 50 1.80 -4.54 3.27
CA PHE A 50 1.36 -4.31 1.90
C PHE A 50 2.15 -5.15 0.87
N GLY A 51 3.46 -5.28 1.05
CA GLY A 51 4.31 -6.15 0.22
C GLY A 51 3.92 -7.62 0.30
N SER A 52 3.69 -8.15 1.51
CA SER A 52 3.32 -9.56 1.70
C SER A 52 1.93 -9.91 1.15
N LEU A 53 0.96 -9.01 1.28
CA LEU A 53 -0.35 -9.14 0.63
C LEU A 53 -0.21 -9.17 -0.90
N GLY A 54 0.70 -8.36 -1.45
CA GLY A 54 0.98 -8.33 -2.89
C GLY A 54 1.59 -9.61 -3.41
N LEU A 55 2.55 -10.17 -2.66
CA LEU A 55 3.13 -11.47 -2.98
C LEU A 55 2.08 -12.58 -2.95
N ARG A 56 1.20 -12.60 -1.94
CA ARG A 56 0.15 -13.62 -1.83
C ARG A 56 -0.80 -13.62 -3.03
N VAL A 57 -1.21 -12.44 -3.50
CA VAL A 57 -2.06 -12.32 -4.70
C VAL A 57 -1.33 -12.84 -5.93
N GLN A 58 -0.06 -12.48 -6.12
CA GLN A 58 0.77 -12.93 -7.23
C GLN A 58 0.94 -14.46 -7.23
N PHE A 59 1.19 -15.06 -6.07
CA PHE A 59 1.28 -16.52 -5.91
C PHE A 59 -0.05 -17.21 -6.19
N ASN A 60 -1.16 -16.62 -5.78
CA ASN A 60 -2.49 -17.17 -6.05
C ASN A 60 -2.81 -17.20 -7.56
N ASP A 61 -2.45 -16.15 -8.29
CA ASP A 61 -2.62 -16.11 -9.74
C ASP A 61 -1.71 -17.08 -10.47
N LEU A 62 -0.45 -17.21 -10.04
CA LEU A 62 0.48 -18.20 -10.58
C LEU A 62 -0.01 -19.64 -10.39
N ASN A 63 -0.60 -19.94 -9.22
CA ASN A 63 -1.16 -21.26 -8.93
C ASN A 63 -2.42 -21.53 -9.77
N ASN A 64 -3.32 -20.54 -9.92
CA ASN A 64 -4.48 -20.66 -10.80
C ASN A 64 -4.06 -20.87 -12.26
N ALA A 65 -3.06 -20.14 -12.76
CA ALA A 65 -2.54 -20.30 -14.12
C ALA A 65 -1.90 -21.69 -14.35
N LYS A 66 -1.26 -22.27 -13.33
CA LYS A 66 -0.72 -23.63 -13.38
C LYS A 66 -1.81 -24.70 -13.39
N GLY A 67 -2.92 -24.49 -12.67
CA GLY A 67 -4.05 -25.42 -12.61
C GLY A 67 -4.83 -25.54 -13.93
N ILE A 68 -4.84 -24.50 -14.77
CA ILE A 68 -5.52 -24.49 -16.08
C ILE A 68 -4.69 -25.20 -17.17
N LYS A 69 -3.39 -25.41 -16.95
CA LYS A 69 -2.47 -26.10 -17.89
C LYS A 69 -2.39 -27.62 -17.69
N LYS A 70 -3.25 -28.21 -16.85
CA LYS A 70 -3.28 -29.65 -16.56
C LYS A 70 -4.56 -30.26 -17.10
#